data_AF-A0A7K0I5S5-F1
#
_entry.id   AF-A0A7K0I5S5-F1
#
_cell.length_a   1.000
_cell.length_b   1.000
_cell.length_c   1.000
_cell.angle_alpha   90.00
_cell.angle_beta   90.00
_cell.angle_gamma   90.00
#
_symmetry.space_group_name_H-M   'P 1'
#
loop_
_entity.id
_entity.type
_entity.pdbx_description
1 polymer ?
#
loop_
_entity_poly.entity_id
_entity_poly.type
_entity_poly.pdbx_seq_one_letter_code
_entity_poly.pdbx_strand_id
1 'polypeptide(L)'
;MKHPLFLQTILILSFILTACSSPDDRRLEQALVFAGSNRGELEKVLSNYTDEPEKLEAARFLIRNMPRWYGYKGWQLDSIKPVLVQGAKDRFFNKDVVQKWQNVSFNSLQKVYDCHVITADYLIENIDLAFDVWKRYPWNKHVGFDDFCEYILPYRIGDEPLSSWRKLYHDYYSTMVDTVYQGNDVLEALKIINISLNWVNCVWSTEFSLPHQSADFLFYHRVGYCRDASDITIYAMRSCGIPVTADFFVYSPEYQRSHEWNCLLDTTGLFIPFAMNEQAAERNRKNTDGRKKGKIYRFCYGLQEERFPGITADEKVPGLFR
;
A
#
# COMPACT_ATOMS: atom_id res chain seq x y z
N MET A 1 -41.14 -6.94 44.28
CA MET A 1 -39.69 -6.66 44.31
C MET A 1 -38.92 -7.82 43.69
N LYS A 2 -38.70 -7.84 42.36
CA LYS A 2 -37.89 -8.85 41.66
C LYS A 2 -37.01 -8.27 40.52
N HIS A 3 -36.80 -6.95 40.49
CA HIS A 3 -36.04 -6.27 39.43
C HIS A 3 -34.51 -6.14 39.63
N PRO A 4 -33.90 -6.20 40.85
CA PRO A 4 -32.47 -5.90 40.98
C PRO A 4 -31.56 -7.04 40.48
N LEU A 5 -32.00 -8.30 40.64
CA LEU A 5 -31.23 -9.46 40.18
C LEU A 5 -31.16 -9.55 38.65
N PHE A 6 -32.25 -9.21 37.95
CA PHE A 6 -32.31 -9.25 36.47
C PHE A 6 -31.44 -8.16 35.84
N LEU A 7 -31.42 -6.95 36.44
CA LEU A 7 -30.56 -5.86 35.99
C LEU A 7 -29.08 -6.16 36.25
N GLN A 8 -28.75 -6.79 37.38
CA GLN A 8 -27.39 -7.26 37.68
C GLN A 8 -26.97 -8.40 36.73
N THR A 9 -27.86 -9.32 36.36
CA THR A 9 -27.51 -10.37 35.37
C THR A 9 -27.25 -9.78 33.99
N ILE A 10 -28.03 -8.77 33.56
CA ILE A 10 -27.82 -8.07 32.29
C ILE A 10 -26.51 -7.28 32.28
N LEU A 11 -26.18 -6.56 33.37
CA LEU A 11 -24.91 -5.86 33.50
C LEU A 11 -23.72 -6.83 33.52
N ILE A 12 -23.83 -7.97 34.21
CA ILE A 12 -22.77 -8.97 34.24
C ILE A 12 -22.61 -9.64 32.87
N LEU A 13 -23.70 -9.92 32.13
CA LEU A 13 -23.64 -10.41 30.76
C LEU A 13 -23.00 -9.40 29.79
N SER A 14 -23.30 -8.10 29.93
CA SER A 14 -22.69 -7.07 29.08
C SER A 14 -21.21 -6.89 29.37
N PHE A 15 -20.76 -7.02 30.62
CA PHE A 15 -19.35 -6.98 30.99
C PHE A 15 -18.56 -8.21 30.51
N ILE A 16 -19.17 -9.40 30.53
CA ILE A 16 -18.54 -10.64 30.03
C ILE A 16 -18.38 -10.60 28.50
N LEU A 17 -19.34 -10.01 27.76
CA LEU A 17 -19.24 -9.85 26.30
C LEU A 17 -18.14 -8.88 25.88
N THR A 18 -17.85 -7.84 26.67
CA THR A 18 -16.74 -6.91 26.38
C THR A 18 -15.35 -7.49 26.70
N ALA A 19 -15.26 -8.43 27.64
CA ALA A 19 -14.00 -9.00 28.11
C ALA A 19 -13.42 -10.13 27.21
N CYS A 20 -14.18 -10.60 26.23
CA CYS A 20 -13.78 -11.68 25.30
C CYS A 20 -13.47 -11.20 23.87
N SER A 21 -13.28 -9.89 23.65
CA SER A 21 -12.87 -9.38 22.34
C SER A 21 -11.37 -9.59 22.11
N SER A 22 -11.00 -10.18 20.97
CA SER A 22 -9.59 -10.29 20.59
C SER A 22 -8.98 -8.88 20.40
N PRO A 23 -7.65 -8.72 20.49
CA PRO A 23 -7.00 -7.45 20.14
C PRO A 23 -7.43 -6.92 18.77
N ASP A 24 -7.62 -7.80 17.79
CA ASP A 24 -8.05 -7.42 16.44
C ASP A 24 -9.50 -6.96 16.38
N ASP A 25 -10.41 -7.58 17.15
CA ASP A 25 -11.81 -7.12 17.24
C ASP A 25 -11.90 -5.72 17.84
N ARG A 26 -11.08 -5.42 18.84
CA ARG A 26 -11.01 -4.08 19.45
C ARG A 26 -10.50 -3.05 18.45
N ARG A 27 -9.45 -3.38 17.68
CA ARG A 27 -8.91 -2.51 16.64
C ARG A 27 -9.90 -2.29 15.50
N LEU A 28 -10.65 -3.32 15.13
CA LEU A 28 -11.72 -3.20 14.14
C LEU A 28 -12.80 -2.23 14.61
N GLU A 29 -13.31 -2.40 15.84
CA GLU A 29 -14.32 -1.49 16.38
C GLU A 29 -13.78 -0.05 16.52
N GLN A 30 -12.51 0.11 16.91
CA GLN A 30 -11.86 1.43 16.91
C GLN A 30 -11.85 2.07 15.51
N ALA A 31 -11.57 1.29 14.46
CA ALA A 31 -11.62 1.79 13.09
C ALA A 31 -13.04 2.17 12.65
N LEU A 32 -14.05 1.38 13.04
CA LEU A 32 -15.46 1.66 12.76
C LEU A 32 -15.95 2.91 13.50
N VAL A 33 -15.55 3.11 14.75
CA VAL A 33 -15.83 4.34 15.52
C VAL A 33 -15.12 5.53 14.88
N PHE A 34 -13.84 5.37 14.51
CA PHE A 34 -13.07 6.42 13.85
C PHE A 34 -13.66 6.84 12.50
N ALA A 35 -14.29 5.93 11.76
CA ALA A 35 -14.97 6.23 10.50
C ALA A 35 -16.14 7.24 10.63
N GLY A 36 -16.69 7.44 11.83
CA GLY A 36 -17.73 8.42 12.08
C GLY A 36 -18.95 8.23 11.17
N SER A 37 -19.29 9.25 10.37
CA SER A 37 -20.41 9.19 9.43
C SER A 37 -20.26 8.13 8.33
N ASN A 38 -19.02 7.69 8.05
CA ASN A 38 -18.74 6.69 7.01
C ASN A 38 -18.73 5.24 7.55
N ARG A 39 -19.03 5.03 8.84
CA ARG A 39 -19.09 3.70 9.46
C ARG A 39 -19.97 2.71 8.67
N GLY A 40 -21.11 3.18 8.15
CA GLY A 40 -22.04 2.34 7.41
C GLY A 40 -21.46 1.72 6.13
N GLU A 41 -20.56 2.43 5.44
CA GLU A 41 -19.86 1.86 4.26
C GLU A 41 -18.95 0.71 4.69
N LEU A 42 -18.22 0.84 5.80
CA LEU A 42 -17.33 -0.21 6.29
C LEU A 42 -18.10 -1.43 6.83
N GLU A 43 -19.21 -1.20 7.52
CA GLU A 43 -20.10 -2.28 7.96
C GLU A 43 -20.74 -3.01 6.78
N LYS A 44 -21.10 -2.30 5.70
CA LYS A 44 -21.60 -2.91 4.46
C LYS A 44 -20.58 -3.88 3.85
N VAL A 45 -19.28 -3.56 3.88
CA VAL A 45 -18.22 -4.49 3.42
C VAL A 45 -18.18 -5.76 4.29
N LEU A 46 -18.25 -5.61 5.61
CA LEU A 46 -18.24 -6.76 6.53
C LEU A 46 -19.47 -7.64 6.32
N SER A 47 -20.65 -7.05 6.19
CA SER A 47 -21.90 -7.79 5.92
C SER A 47 -21.87 -8.50 4.56
N ASN A 48 -21.23 -7.93 3.54
CA ASN A 48 -21.12 -8.52 2.21
C ASN A 48 -20.42 -9.89 2.22
N TYR A 49 -19.47 -10.11 3.13
CA TYR A 49 -18.66 -11.33 3.18
C TYR A 49 -19.03 -12.26 4.34
N THR A 50 -20.21 -12.12 4.96
CA THR A 50 -20.63 -12.94 6.12
C THR A 50 -20.50 -14.45 5.86
N ASP A 51 -20.78 -14.89 4.63
CA ASP A 51 -20.73 -16.30 4.22
C ASP A 51 -19.40 -16.71 3.57
N GLU A 52 -18.41 -15.82 3.50
CA GLU A 52 -17.07 -16.04 2.91
C GLU A 52 -15.96 -15.76 3.94
N PRO A 53 -15.64 -16.69 4.86
CA PRO A 53 -14.79 -16.41 6.03
C PRO A 53 -13.40 -15.83 5.70
N GLU A 54 -12.73 -16.29 4.64
CA GLU A 54 -11.43 -15.73 4.24
C GLU A 54 -11.55 -14.29 3.74
N LYS A 55 -12.58 -13.97 2.95
CA LYS A 55 -12.80 -12.60 2.48
C LYS A 55 -13.25 -11.68 3.60
N LEU A 56 -14.06 -12.21 4.54
CA LEU A 56 -14.45 -11.48 5.73
C LEU A 56 -13.22 -11.10 6.55
N GLU A 57 -12.29 -12.03 6.79
CA GLU A 57 -11.06 -11.71 7.53
C GLU A 57 -10.16 -10.74 6.76
N ALA A 58 -10.10 -10.82 5.43
CA ALA A 58 -9.38 -9.85 4.62
C ALA A 58 -9.99 -8.44 4.72
N ALA A 59 -11.32 -8.34 4.72
CA ALA A 59 -12.03 -7.08 4.97
C ALA A 59 -11.73 -6.55 6.38
N ARG A 60 -11.77 -7.41 7.41
CA ARG A 60 -11.42 -7.05 8.79
C ARG A 60 -9.98 -6.56 8.89
N PHE A 61 -9.04 -7.23 8.24
CA PHE A 61 -7.64 -6.83 8.15
C PHE A 61 -7.49 -5.44 7.51
N LEU A 62 -8.15 -5.18 6.39
CA LEU A 62 -8.11 -3.88 5.72
C LEU A 62 -8.67 -2.77 6.62
N ILE A 63 -9.84 -2.99 7.21
CA ILE A 63 -10.55 -2.00 8.02
C ILE A 63 -9.84 -1.72 9.34
N ARG A 64 -9.39 -2.74 10.10
CA ARG A 64 -8.70 -2.55 11.39
C ARG A 64 -7.36 -1.82 11.29
N ASN A 65 -6.78 -1.78 10.10
CA ASN A 65 -5.55 -1.06 9.80
C ASN A 65 -5.79 0.28 9.07
N MET A 66 -7.02 0.58 8.65
CA MET A 66 -7.37 1.78 7.89
C MET A 66 -7.13 3.14 8.58
N PRO A 67 -7.27 3.30 9.91
CA PRO A 67 -7.18 4.62 10.56
C PRO A 67 -5.87 5.39 10.36
N ARG A 68 -4.78 4.70 9.99
CA ARG A 68 -3.47 5.34 9.70
C ARG A 68 -3.34 5.83 8.26
N TRP A 69 -4.22 5.39 7.36
CA TRP A 69 -4.12 5.67 5.93
C TRP A 69 -4.94 6.91 5.56
N TYR A 70 -4.31 7.84 4.85
CA TYR A 70 -4.90 9.11 4.44
C TYR A 70 -4.23 9.65 3.19
N GLY A 71 -4.97 10.35 2.34
CA GLY A 71 -4.41 11.16 1.25
C GLY A 71 -4.38 12.64 1.58
N TYR A 72 -3.67 13.44 0.79
CA TYR A 72 -3.73 14.91 0.89
C TYR A 72 -4.73 15.48 -0.11
N LYS A 73 -5.44 16.56 0.28
CA LYS A 73 -6.27 17.35 -0.63
C LYS A 73 -5.91 18.82 -0.62
N GLY A 74 -5.99 19.46 -1.79
CA GLY A 74 -5.78 20.89 -1.97
C GLY A 74 -5.58 21.25 -3.44
N TRP A 75 -5.99 22.46 -3.82
CA TRP A 75 -5.90 22.96 -5.21
C TRP A 75 -4.46 22.97 -5.74
N GLN A 76 -3.46 23.00 -4.84
CA GLN A 76 -2.05 22.92 -5.18
C GLN A 76 -1.70 21.59 -5.87
N LEU A 77 -2.28 20.47 -5.40
CA LEU A 77 -2.07 19.15 -5.99
C LEU A 77 -2.67 19.07 -7.39
N ASP A 78 -3.84 19.66 -7.60
CA ASP A 78 -4.47 19.70 -8.93
C ASP A 78 -3.68 20.60 -9.89
N SER A 79 -3.14 21.70 -9.39
CA SER A 79 -2.40 22.68 -10.18
C SER A 79 -1.00 22.21 -10.59
N ILE A 80 -0.36 21.33 -9.81
CA ILE A 80 0.97 20.81 -10.15
C ILE A 80 0.91 19.62 -11.12
N LYS A 81 -0.18 18.85 -11.16
CA LYS A 81 -0.35 17.74 -12.13
C LYS A 81 -0.06 18.15 -13.59
N PRO A 82 -0.66 19.20 -14.17
CA PRO A 82 -0.37 19.58 -15.55
C PRO A 82 1.09 20.04 -15.74
N VAL A 83 1.72 20.61 -14.70
CA VAL A 83 3.14 20.96 -14.71
C VAL A 83 4.00 19.69 -14.81
N LEU A 84 3.71 18.67 -14.00
CA LEU A 84 4.41 17.38 -14.03
C LEU A 84 4.27 16.72 -15.40
N VAL A 85 3.05 16.69 -15.95
CA VAL A 85 2.77 16.12 -17.27
C VAL A 85 3.53 16.86 -18.37
N GLN A 86 3.51 18.19 -18.36
CA GLN A 86 4.19 18.97 -19.39
C GLN A 86 5.71 18.82 -19.28
N GLY A 87 6.28 18.94 -18.07
CA GLY A 87 7.72 18.78 -17.88
C GLY A 87 8.21 17.36 -18.16
N ALA A 88 7.36 16.34 -17.96
CA ALA A 88 7.66 14.98 -18.37
C ALA A 88 7.74 14.84 -19.90
N LYS A 89 6.79 15.43 -20.63
CA LYS A 89 6.78 15.47 -22.10
C LYS A 89 8.01 16.19 -22.65
N ASP A 90 8.33 17.34 -22.05
CA ASP A 90 9.47 18.17 -22.46
C ASP A 90 10.82 17.62 -21.98
N ARG A 91 10.80 16.62 -21.08
CA ARG A 91 11.96 16.12 -20.32
C ARG A 91 12.75 17.24 -19.65
N PHE A 92 12.05 18.29 -19.25
CA PHE A 92 12.62 19.52 -18.73
C PHE A 92 11.58 20.31 -17.93
N PHE A 93 11.98 20.83 -16.78
CA PHE A 93 11.18 21.77 -16.00
C PHE A 93 11.81 23.16 -16.05
N ASN A 94 11.05 24.15 -16.48
CA ASN A 94 11.51 25.54 -16.51
C ASN A 94 11.85 26.01 -15.07
N LYS A 95 12.98 26.72 -14.91
CA LYS A 95 13.45 27.23 -13.62
C LYS A 95 12.42 28.08 -12.87
N ASP A 96 11.66 28.92 -13.57
CA ASP A 96 10.64 29.76 -12.95
C ASP A 96 9.49 28.91 -12.37
N VAL A 97 9.18 27.80 -13.04
CA VAL A 97 8.19 26.83 -12.59
C VAL A 97 8.71 26.05 -11.39
N VAL A 98 9.96 25.59 -11.44
CA VAL A 98 10.62 24.94 -10.29
C VAL A 98 10.61 25.88 -9.08
N GLN A 99 11.02 27.13 -9.27
CA GLN A 99 11.08 28.12 -8.19
C GLN A 99 9.71 28.39 -7.55
N LYS A 100 8.63 28.39 -8.36
CA LYS A 100 7.26 28.54 -7.88
C LYS A 100 6.80 27.40 -6.97
N TRP A 101 7.21 26.16 -7.27
CA TRP A 101 6.65 24.97 -6.63
C TRP A 101 7.59 24.30 -5.61
N GLN A 102 8.91 24.52 -5.69
CA GLN A 102 9.92 23.85 -4.84
C GLN A 102 9.72 24.11 -3.34
N ASN A 103 9.13 25.25 -2.97
CA ASN A 103 8.89 25.65 -1.59
C ASN A 103 7.47 25.35 -1.10
N VAL A 104 6.62 24.76 -1.94
CA VAL A 104 5.25 24.38 -1.54
C VAL A 104 5.34 23.13 -0.66
N SER A 105 4.84 23.23 0.57
CA SER A 105 4.76 22.09 1.48
C SER A 105 3.50 21.28 1.21
N PHE A 106 3.55 20.38 0.24
CA PHE A 106 2.38 19.54 -0.08
C PHE A 106 1.98 18.61 1.07
N ASN A 107 2.95 18.17 1.88
CA ASN A 107 2.71 17.30 3.03
C ASN A 107 2.07 18.04 4.23
N SER A 108 1.90 19.37 4.16
CA SER A 108 1.16 20.14 5.15
C SER A 108 -0.29 20.40 4.75
N LEU A 109 -0.73 19.88 3.59
CA LEU A 109 -2.11 20.01 3.14
C LEU A 109 -3.06 19.22 4.03
N GLN A 110 -4.37 19.46 3.87
CA GLN A 110 -5.38 18.78 4.66
C GLN A 110 -5.36 17.28 4.36
N LYS A 111 -5.26 16.46 5.42
CA LYS A 111 -5.40 15.01 5.36
C LYS A 111 -6.85 14.60 5.18
N VAL A 112 -7.07 13.60 4.33
CA VAL A 112 -8.35 12.92 4.12
C VAL A 112 -8.11 11.46 4.44
N TYR A 113 -8.57 11.03 5.61
CA TYR A 113 -8.43 9.65 6.04
C TYR A 113 -9.39 8.73 5.29
N ASP A 114 -8.91 7.55 4.92
CA ASP A 114 -9.68 6.61 4.11
C ASP A 114 -10.95 6.15 4.83
N CYS A 115 -10.86 5.91 6.14
CA CYS A 115 -12.00 5.52 6.97
C CYS A 115 -13.19 6.49 6.88
N HIS A 116 -12.96 7.76 6.54
CA HIS A 116 -14.01 8.77 6.42
C HIS A 116 -14.62 8.88 5.02
N VAL A 117 -14.00 8.31 3.98
CA VAL A 117 -14.39 8.58 2.58
C VAL A 117 -14.43 7.34 1.68
N ILE A 118 -13.80 6.24 2.06
CA ILE A 118 -13.78 5.02 1.24
C ILE A 118 -15.16 4.39 1.20
N THR A 119 -15.58 3.94 0.02
CA THR A 119 -16.89 3.32 -0.19
C THR A 119 -16.81 1.81 -0.05
N ALA A 120 -17.94 1.19 0.26
CA ALA A 120 -18.06 -0.25 0.31
C ALA A 120 -17.74 -0.88 -1.05
N ASP A 121 -18.25 -0.28 -2.12
CA ASP A 121 -18.09 -0.79 -3.48
C ASP A 121 -16.62 -0.81 -3.90
N TYR A 122 -15.83 0.21 -3.50
CA TYR A 122 -14.39 0.25 -3.74
C TYR A 122 -13.65 -0.90 -3.03
N LEU A 123 -13.94 -1.11 -1.75
CA LEU A 123 -13.28 -2.15 -0.95
C LEU A 123 -13.68 -3.56 -1.42
N ILE A 124 -14.95 -3.77 -1.74
CA ILE A 124 -15.46 -5.04 -2.27
C ILE A 124 -14.79 -5.35 -3.61
N GLU A 125 -14.73 -4.39 -4.55
CA GLU A 125 -14.01 -4.60 -5.83
C GLU A 125 -12.53 -4.93 -5.60
N ASN A 126 -11.85 -4.19 -4.71
CA ASN A 126 -10.45 -4.46 -4.39
C ASN A 126 -10.24 -5.87 -3.82
N ILE A 127 -11.07 -6.29 -2.85
CA ILE A 127 -10.98 -7.60 -2.21
C ILE A 127 -11.26 -8.70 -3.24
N ASP A 128 -12.32 -8.59 -4.02
CA ASP A 128 -12.69 -9.62 -5.00
C ASP A 128 -11.62 -9.79 -6.08
N LEU A 129 -11.10 -8.68 -6.64
CA LEU A 129 -10.01 -8.73 -7.63
C LEU A 129 -8.71 -9.28 -7.02
N ALA A 130 -8.40 -8.95 -5.76
CA ALA A 130 -7.21 -9.48 -5.09
C ALA A 130 -7.33 -11.00 -4.84
N PHE A 131 -8.49 -11.47 -4.39
CA PHE A 131 -8.75 -12.90 -4.19
C PHE A 131 -8.70 -13.67 -5.48
N ASP A 132 -9.29 -13.12 -6.54
CA ASP A 132 -9.31 -13.72 -7.86
C ASP A 132 -7.89 -14.01 -8.36
N VAL A 133 -6.99 -13.01 -8.38
CA VAL A 133 -5.59 -13.24 -8.80
C VAL A 133 -4.79 -14.09 -7.81
N TRP A 134 -5.09 -14.01 -6.52
CA TRP A 134 -4.44 -14.85 -5.51
C TRP A 134 -4.78 -16.33 -5.68
N LYS A 135 -6.05 -16.66 -5.97
CA LYS A 135 -6.51 -18.05 -6.12
C LYS A 135 -6.31 -18.60 -7.54
N ARG A 136 -6.40 -17.74 -8.57
CA ARG A 136 -6.26 -18.15 -9.99
C ARG A 136 -4.84 -18.58 -10.33
N TYR A 137 -3.83 -17.81 -9.89
CA TYR A 137 -2.49 -17.97 -10.43
C TYR A 137 -1.68 -19.09 -9.75
N PRO A 138 -1.05 -20.00 -10.52
CA PRO A 138 -0.34 -21.17 -9.95
C PRO A 138 0.83 -20.83 -9.05
N TRP A 139 1.47 -19.66 -9.22
CA TRP A 139 2.61 -19.23 -8.40
C TRP A 139 2.21 -18.82 -6.98
N ASN A 140 0.91 -18.63 -6.71
CA ASN A 140 0.41 -18.24 -5.40
C ASN A 140 0.07 -19.40 -4.47
N LYS A 141 0.27 -20.65 -4.90
CA LYS A 141 -0.03 -21.85 -4.09
C LYS A 141 0.64 -21.88 -2.71
N HIS A 142 1.76 -21.18 -2.56
CA HIS A 142 2.52 -21.12 -1.31
C HIS A 142 2.38 -19.78 -0.57
N VAL A 143 1.63 -18.82 -1.12
CA VAL A 143 1.38 -17.54 -0.48
C VAL A 143 0.27 -17.75 0.54
N GLY A 144 0.64 -17.72 1.82
CA GLY A 144 -0.30 -17.82 2.94
C GLY A 144 -1.24 -16.62 3.03
N PHE A 145 -2.28 -16.73 3.84
CA PHE A 145 -3.27 -15.67 4.01
C PHE A 145 -2.67 -14.36 4.54
N ASP A 146 -1.74 -14.44 5.49
CA ASP A 146 -1.08 -13.24 6.06
C ASP A 146 -0.22 -12.51 5.01
N ASP A 147 0.54 -13.27 4.22
CA ASP A 147 1.34 -12.72 3.12
C ASP A 147 0.46 -12.13 2.01
N PHE A 148 -0.68 -12.77 1.71
CA PHE A 148 -1.69 -12.20 0.82
C PHE A 148 -2.20 -10.86 1.36
N CYS A 149 -2.54 -10.78 2.65
CA CYS A 149 -3.04 -9.58 3.30
C CYS A 149 -2.04 -8.42 3.25
N GLU A 150 -0.73 -8.68 3.35
CA GLU A 150 0.29 -7.63 3.35
C GLU A 150 0.81 -7.29 1.95
N TYR A 151 0.91 -8.25 1.03
CA TYR A 151 1.70 -8.09 -0.19
C TYR A 151 0.89 -8.16 -1.49
N ILE A 152 -0.40 -8.49 -1.45
CA ILE A 152 -1.29 -8.53 -2.63
C ILE A 152 -2.57 -7.72 -2.41
N LEU A 153 -3.25 -7.96 -1.28
CA LEU A 153 -4.54 -7.37 -0.90
C LEU A 153 -4.58 -5.83 -0.78
N PRO A 154 -3.54 -5.15 -0.26
CA PRO A 154 -3.67 -3.74 0.08
C PRO A 154 -4.00 -2.86 -1.13
N TYR A 155 -5.03 -2.03 -0.98
CA TYR A 155 -5.39 -1.01 -1.96
C TYR A 155 -4.49 0.24 -1.89
N ARG A 156 -3.66 0.33 -0.84
CA ARG A 156 -2.84 1.48 -0.48
C ARG A 156 -1.35 1.13 -0.48
N ILE A 157 -0.51 2.11 -0.83
CA ILE A 157 0.94 2.05 -0.65
C ILE A 157 1.41 3.09 0.38
N GLY A 158 0.92 4.32 0.27
CA GLY A 158 1.38 5.47 1.03
C GLY A 158 0.27 6.48 1.31
N ASP A 159 0.54 7.75 0.97
CA ASP A 159 -0.38 8.87 1.15
C ASP A 159 -1.03 9.35 -0.17
N GLU A 160 -1.15 8.45 -1.15
CA GLU A 160 -1.71 8.73 -2.47
C GLU A 160 -3.23 8.97 -2.44
N PRO A 161 -3.81 9.87 -3.24
CA PRO A 161 -5.25 9.94 -3.37
C PRO A 161 -5.86 8.59 -3.81
N LEU A 162 -7.00 8.21 -3.22
CA LEU A 162 -7.74 7.02 -3.62
C LEU A 162 -8.08 7.09 -5.12
N SER A 163 -7.83 5.99 -5.83
CA SER A 163 -8.14 5.83 -7.25
C SER A 163 -8.52 4.38 -7.53
N SER A 164 -9.38 4.15 -8.54
CA SER A 164 -9.86 2.82 -8.94
C SER A 164 -8.80 2.08 -9.74
N TRP A 165 -7.68 1.77 -9.10
CA TRP A 165 -6.46 1.39 -9.80
C TRP A 165 -6.35 -0.11 -10.06
N ARG A 166 -6.86 -0.97 -9.16
CA ARG A 166 -6.60 -2.41 -9.24
C ARG A 166 -7.11 -3.00 -10.53
N LYS A 167 -8.33 -2.63 -10.92
CA LYS A 167 -8.91 -3.04 -12.19
C LYS A 167 -8.13 -2.48 -13.39
N LEU A 168 -7.78 -1.19 -13.37
CA LEU A 168 -7.01 -0.54 -14.43
C LEU A 168 -5.68 -1.26 -14.70
N TYR A 169 -4.90 -1.53 -13.64
CA TYR A 169 -3.63 -2.23 -13.75
C TYR A 169 -3.82 -3.71 -14.10
N HIS A 170 -4.81 -4.37 -13.50
CA HIS A 170 -5.12 -5.77 -13.80
C HIS A 170 -5.41 -5.93 -15.30
N ASP A 171 -6.39 -5.21 -15.84
CA ASP A 171 -6.82 -5.37 -17.24
C ASP A 171 -5.66 -5.20 -18.24
N TYR A 172 -4.73 -4.28 -17.94
CA TYR A 172 -3.54 -4.06 -18.75
C TYR A 172 -2.48 -5.16 -18.60
N TYR A 173 -2.08 -5.47 -17.36
CA TYR A 173 -0.93 -6.34 -17.10
C TYR A 173 -1.29 -7.83 -17.07
N SER A 174 -2.46 -8.23 -16.59
CA SER A 174 -2.86 -9.65 -16.52
C SER A 174 -3.02 -10.25 -17.91
N THR A 175 -3.63 -9.52 -18.84
CA THR A 175 -3.75 -9.92 -20.26
C THR A 175 -2.39 -10.32 -20.85
N MET A 176 -1.34 -9.55 -20.56
CA MET A 176 0.01 -9.85 -21.02
C MET A 176 0.57 -11.11 -20.37
N VAL A 177 0.45 -11.23 -19.05
CA VAL A 177 0.96 -12.39 -18.30
C VAL A 177 0.26 -13.67 -18.75
N ASP A 178 -1.08 -13.66 -18.83
CA ASP A 178 -1.89 -14.83 -19.21
C ASP A 178 -1.58 -15.33 -20.62
N THR A 179 -1.24 -14.41 -21.52
CA THR A 179 -0.87 -14.74 -22.90
C THR A 179 0.53 -15.36 -22.99
N VAL A 180 1.48 -14.86 -22.21
CA VAL A 180 2.91 -15.18 -22.37
C VAL A 180 3.40 -16.23 -21.38
N TYR A 181 2.69 -16.46 -20.28
CA TYR A 181 3.16 -17.30 -19.18
C TYR A 181 2.11 -18.28 -18.67
N GLN A 182 2.48 -19.56 -18.67
CA GLN A 182 1.67 -20.68 -18.16
C GLN A 182 2.40 -21.46 -17.06
N GLY A 183 3.48 -20.89 -16.52
CA GLY A 183 4.28 -21.51 -15.47
C GLY A 183 3.76 -21.22 -14.06
N ASN A 184 4.54 -21.64 -13.07
CA ASN A 184 4.21 -21.52 -11.64
C ASN A 184 5.30 -20.79 -10.83
N ASP A 185 6.31 -20.23 -11.49
CA ASP A 185 7.40 -19.50 -10.85
C ASP A 185 7.06 -18.01 -10.79
N VAL A 186 6.89 -17.50 -9.57
CA VAL A 186 6.56 -16.09 -9.31
C VAL A 186 7.62 -15.12 -9.83
N LEU A 187 8.91 -15.52 -9.83
CA LEU A 187 10.00 -14.67 -10.31
C LEU A 187 9.95 -14.54 -11.84
N GLU A 188 9.57 -15.59 -12.56
CA GLU A 188 9.41 -15.54 -14.02
C GLU A 188 8.18 -14.71 -14.41
N ALA A 189 7.05 -14.84 -13.69
CA ALA A 189 5.89 -13.98 -13.87
C ALA A 189 6.25 -12.49 -13.64
N LEU A 190 7.02 -12.19 -12.59
CA LEU A 190 7.50 -10.84 -12.29
C LEU A 190 8.40 -10.29 -13.41
N LYS A 191 9.30 -11.11 -13.97
CA LYS A 191 10.19 -10.67 -15.06
C LYS A 191 9.40 -10.23 -16.29
N ILE A 192 8.30 -10.91 -16.62
CA ILE A 192 7.44 -10.56 -17.75
C ILE A 192 6.82 -9.17 -17.56
N ILE A 193 6.25 -8.90 -16.38
CA ILE A 193 5.70 -7.58 -16.06
C ILE A 193 6.80 -6.52 -16.05
N ASN A 194 7.97 -6.82 -15.49
CA ASN A 194 9.10 -5.89 -15.48
C ASN A 194 9.58 -5.50 -16.89
N ILE A 195 9.55 -6.42 -17.85
CA ILE A 195 9.85 -6.09 -19.25
C ILE A 195 8.86 -5.01 -19.73
N SER A 196 7.56 -5.21 -19.53
CA SER A 196 6.55 -4.20 -19.91
C SER A 196 6.76 -2.85 -19.22
N LEU A 197 7.06 -2.85 -17.92
CA LEU A 197 7.33 -1.63 -17.16
C LEU A 197 8.53 -0.85 -17.70
N ASN A 198 9.62 -1.55 -18.00
CA ASN A 198 10.86 -0.94 -18.48
C ASN A 198 10.72 -0.35 -19.90
N TRP A 199 9.81 -0.89 -20.73
CA TRP A 199 9.59 -0.39 -22.09
C TRP A 199 9.01 1.03 -22.15
N VAL A 200 8.23 1.44 -21.13
CA VAL A 200 7.50 2.71 -21.14
C VAL A 200 8.25 3.84 -20.41
N ASN A 201 9.43 3.57 -19.83
CA ASN A 201 10.36 4.49 -19.14
C ASN A 201 9.72 5.60 -18.28
N CYS A 202 9.93 5.55 -16.95
CA CYS A 202 9.59 6.68 -16.09
C CYS A 202 10.47 7.91 -16.39
N VAL A 203 9.86 9.08 -16.45
CA VAL A 203 10.57 10.35 -16.54
C VAL A 203 11.02 10.75 -15.15
N TRP A 204 12.32 10.61 -14.92
CA TRP A 204 12.93 10.90 -13.62
C TRP A 204 12.91 12.40 -13.31
N SER A 205 12.35 12.77 -12.16
CA SER A 205 12.36 14.15 -11.67
C SER A 205 12.48 14.20 -10.14
N THR A 206 13.40 15.01 -9.65
CA THR A 206 13.59 15.29 -8.21
C THR A 206 13.37 16.77 -7.88
N GLU A 207 12.78 17.52 -8.80
CA GLU A 207 12.59 18.97 -8.68
C GLU A 207 11.50 19.36 -7.66
N PHE A 208 10.60 18.43 -7.34
CA PHE A 208 9.45 18.68 -6.47
C PHE A 208 9.37 17.64 -5.35
N SER A 209 9.07 18.11 -4.13
CA SER A 209 8.75 17.24 -3.00
C SER A 209 7.24 17.07 -2.91
N LEU A 210 6.74 15.92 -3.36
CA LEU A 210 5.30 15.64 -3.45
C LEU A 210 4.93 14.45 -2.58
N PRO A 211 3.68 14.37 -2.09
CA PRO A 211 3.12 13.10 -1.62
C PRO A 211 3.07 12.08 -2.76
N HIS A 212 2.78 10.83 -2.43
CA HIS A 212 2.54 9.79 -3.42
C HIS A 212 1.46 10.26 -4.42
N GLN A 213 1.70 9.97 -5.70
CA GLN A 213 0.76 10.31 -6.76
C GLN A 213 -0.33 9.23 -6.84
N SER A 214 -1.52 9.60 -7.34
CA SER A 214 -2.57 8.61 -7.56
C SER A 214 -2.14 7.58 -8.60
N ALA A 215 -2.53 6.33 -8.41
CA ALA A 215 -2.10 5.22 -9.24
C ALA A 215 -2.49 5.39 -10.72
N ASP A 216 -3.68 5.94 -11.00
CA ASP A 216 -4.13 6.27 -12.36
C ASP A 216 -3.22 7.34 -13.01
N PHE A 217 -2.82 8.37 -12.26
CA PHE A 217 -1.89 9.39 -12.75
C PHE A 217 -0.53 8.75 -13.10
N LEU A 218 -0.03 7.88 -12.22
CA LEU A 218 1.22 7.17 -12.46
C LEU A 218 1.14 6.20 -13.65
N PHE A 219 0.00 5.53 -13.84
CA PHE A 219 -0.23 4.63 -14.97
C PHE A 219 -0.08 5.35 -16.32
N TYR A 220 -0.67 6.55 -16.46
CA TYR A 220 -0.68 7.31 -17.72
C TYR A 220 0.53 8.23 -17.94
N HIS A 221 1.14 8.75 -16.87
CA HIS A 221 2.14 9.82 -17.00
C HIS A 221 3.55 9.43 -16.56
N ARG A 222 3.71 8.44 -15.67
CA ARG A 222 5.00 7.83 -15.30
C ARG A 222 6.10 8.86 -15.00
N VAL A 223 5.79 9.87 -14.20
CA VAL A 223 6.72 10.95 -13.81
C VAL A 223 6.95 10.91 -12.31
N GLY A 224 8.21 10.98 -11.88
CA GLY A 224 8.57 10.91 -10.46
C GLY A 224 10.00 10.44 -10.24
N TYR A 225 10.28 9.91 -9.05
CA TYR A 225 11.59 9.35 -8.68
C TYR A 225 11.44 7.92 -8.15
N CYS A 226 12.39 7.42 -7.35
CA CYS A 226 12.45 6.00 -6.96
C CYS A 226 11.15 5.51 -6.31
N ARG A 227 10.51 6.36 -5.48
CA ARG A 227 9.22 6.04 -4.85
C ARG A 227 8.11 5.83 -5.88
N ASP A 228 7.93 6.76 -6.82
CA ASP A 228 6.86 6.65 -7.82
C ASP A 228 7.09 5.48 -8.79
N ALA A 229 8.36 5.19 -9.11
CA ALA A 229 8.74 3.99 -9.85
C ALA A 229 8.39 2.70 -9.06
N SER A 230 8.64 2.69 -7.75
CA SER A 230 8.26 1.60 -6.87
C SER A 230 6.76 1.45 -6.72
N ASP A 231 6.00 2.54 -6.67
CA ASP A 231 4.53 2.53 -6.61
C ASP A 231 3.93 1.90 -7.88
N ILE A 232 4.34 2.34 -9.07
CA ILE A 232 3.88 1.78 -10.36
C ILE A 232 4.13 0.27 -10.40
N THR A 233 5.31 -0.14 -9.93
CA THR A 233 5.71 -1.54 -9.89
C THR A 233 4.82 -2.32 -8.94
N ILE A 234 4.55 -1.80 -7.75
CA ILE A 234 3.66 -2.44 -6.77
C ILE A 234 2.26 -2.60 -7.34
N TYR A 235 1.69 -1.55 -7.94
CA TYR A 235 0.35 -1.64 -8.53
C TYR A 235 0.27 -2.72 -9.64
N ALA A 236 1.24 -2.74 -10.56
CA ALA A 236 1.28 -3.71 -11.65
C ALA A 236 1.46 -5.16 -11.17
N MET A 237 2.34 -5.37 -10.19
CA MET A 237 2.61 -6.71 -9.65
C MET A 237 1.43 -7.22 -8.81
N ARG A 238 0.91 -6.40 -7.89
CA ARG A 238 -0.22 -6.77 -7.02
C ARG A 238 -1.51 -7.00 -7.82
N SER A 239 -1.72 -6.24 -8.91
CA SER A 239 -2.86 -6.49 -9.80
C SER A 239 -2.77 -7.82 -10.54
N CYS A 240 -1.60 -8.45 -10.62
CA CYS A 240 -1.41 -9.78 -11.20
C CYS A 240 -1.16 -10.85 -10.13
N GLY A 241 -1.49 -10.57 -8.88
CA GLY A 241 -1.30 -11.51 -7.77
C GLY A 241 0.15 -11.82 -7.45
N ILE A 242 1.11 -10.96 -7.83
CA ILE A 242 2.52 -11.15 -7.48
C ILE A 242 2.77 -10.44 -6.13
N PRO A 243 3.18 -11.16 -5.06
CA PRO A 243 3.33 -10.59 -3.73
C PRO A 243 4.58 -9.70 -3.66
N VAL A 244 4.36 -8.38 -3.61
CA VAL A 244 5.45 -7.39 -3.56
C VAL A 244 5.21 -6.31 -2.52
N THR A 245 6.31 -5.71 -2.09
CA THR A 245 6.35 -4.48 -1.29
C THR A 245 7.54 -3.63 -1.69
N ALA A 246 7.79 -2.54 -0.97
CA ALA A 246 8.99 -1.74 -1.06
C ALA A 246 9.78 -1.75 0.25
N ASP A 247 11.09 -1.79 0.12
CA ASP A 247 12.04 -1.53 1.18
C ASP A 247 12.70 -0.18 0.95
N PHE A 248 13.07 0.50 2.03
CA PHE A 248 13.70 1.81 1.95
C PHE A 248 14.72 2.03 3.06
N PHE A 249 15.61 2.99 2.82
CA PHE A 249 16.34 3.66 3.89
C PHE A 249 16.11 5.16 3.81
N VAL A 250 16.09 5.79 4.99
CA VAL A 250 15.80 7.22 5.12
C VAL A 250 17.02 8.06 4.74
N TYR A 251 18.22 7.53 4.98
CA TYR A 251 19.46 8.26 4.76
C TYR A 251 20.62 7.32 4.44
N SER A 252 21.23 7.50 3.27
CA SER A 252 22.46 6.78 2.90
C SER A 252 23.67 7.38 3.63
N PRO A 253 24.56 6.54 4.22
CA PRO A 253 25.83 7.00 4.79
C PRO A 253 26.81 7.54 3.73
N GLU A 254 26.57 7.32 2.44
CA GLU A 254 27.49 7.70 1.36
C GLU A 254 27.07 9.00 0.66
N TYR A 255 25.81 9.09 0.22
CA TYR A 255 25.34 10.23 -0.58
C TYR A 255 24.16 10.99 0.04
N GLN A 256 23.84 10.71 1.32
CA GLN A 256 23.01 11.59 2.16
C GLN A 256 21.57 11.82 1.65
N ARG A 257 20.99 10.83 0.96
CA ARG A 257 19.58 10.85 0.52
C ARG A 257 18.87 9.55 0.90
N SER A 258 17.55 9.58 0.89
CA SER A 258 16.72 8.37 0.96
C SER A 258 16.80 7.58 -0.34
N HIS A 259 16.42 6.31 -0.28
CA HIS A 259 16.21 5.47 -1.44
C HIS A 259 15.19 4.38 -1.11
N GLU A 260 14.47 3.95 -2.14
CA GLU A 260 13.41 2.97 -2.09
C GLU A 260 13.56 2.03 -3.28
N TRP A 261 13.31 0.75 -3.05
CA TRP A 261 13.31 -0.29 -4.09
C TRP A 261 12.24 -1.33 -3.76
N ASN A 262 11.87 -2.13 -4.76
CA ASN A 262 10.85 -3.15 -4.59
C ASN A 262 11.44 -4.47 -4.10
N CYS A 263 10.63 -5.26 -3.41
CA CYS A 263 10.97 -6.59 -2.92
C CYS A 263 9.86 -7.57 -3.26
N LEU A 264 10.23 -8.68 -3.91
CA LEU A 264 9.35 -9.81 -4.21
C LEU A 264 9.40 -10.81 -3.04
N LEU A 265 8.26 -11.21 -2.51
CA LEU A 265 8.17 -12.40 -1.66
C LEU A 265 8.24 -13.65 -2.53
N ASP A 266 9.37 -14.36 -2.48
CA ASP A 266 9.58 -15.58 -3.23
C ASP A 266 8.94 -16.80 -2.53
N THR A 267 8.75 -17.90 -3.27
CA THR A 267 8.21 -19.16 -2.71
C THR A 267 9.11 -19.78 -1.64
N THR A 268 10.37 -19.33 -1.53
CA THR A 268 11.29 -19.68 -0.44
C THR A 268 11.01 -18.96 0.88
N GLY A 269 10.08 -17.98 0.90
CA GLY A 269 9.84 -17.09 2.03
C GLY A 269 10.86 -15.95 2.15
N LEU A 270 11.82 -15.87 1.23
CA LEU A 270 12.81 -14.80 1.18
C LEU A 270 12.34 -13.65 0.31
N PHE A 271 12.79 -12.45 0.65
CA PHE A 271 12.51 -11.27 -0.15
C PHE A 271 13.63 -10.98 -1.12
N ILE A 272 13.31 -10.94 -2.42
CA ILE A 272 14.26 -10.68 -3.50
C ILE A 272 14.15 -9.20 -3.89
N PRO A 273 15.21 -8.40 -3.68
CA PRO A 273 15.19 -6.99 -4.05
C PRO A 273 15.30 -6.81 -5.57
N PHE A 274 14.61 -5.80 -6.08
CA PHE A 274 14.67 -5.36 -7.47
C PHE A 274 14.22 -3.92 -7.60
N ALA A 275 14.57 -3.28 -8.72
CA ALA A 275 14.19 -1.91 -9.00
C ALA A 275 14.01 -1.74 -10.50
N MET A 276 12.88 -1.17 -10.90
CA MET A 276 12.58 -0.86 -12.29
C MET A 276 13.71 -0.03 -12.90
N ASN A 277 14.21 -0.44 -14.07
CA ASN A 277 15.35 0.17 -14.78
C ASN A 277 16.69 0.26 -14.03
N GLU A 278 16.82 -0.26 -12.80
CA GLU A 278 18.08 -0.21 -12.02
C GLU A 278 18.61 -1.61 -11.67
N GLN A 279 17.73 -2.54 -11.26
CA GLN A 279 18.14 -3.83 -10.71
C GLN A 279 17.15 -4.94 -11.04
N ALA A 280 17.62 -5.97 -11.74
CA ALA A 280 16.84 -7.20 -11.98
C ALA A 280 16.72 -8.06 -10.70
N ALA A 281 15.55 -8.70 -10.55
CA ALA A 281 15.27 -9.67 -9.49
C ALA A 281 15.96 -11.02 -9.77
N GLU A 282 16.76 -11.51 -8.81
CA GLU A 282 17.55 -12.74 -8.96
C GLU A 282 17.71 -13.48 -7.62
N ARG A 283 17.32 -14.77 -7.56
CA ARG A 283 17.45 -15.62 -6.35
C ARG A 283 18.89 -15.81 -5.87
N ASN A 284 19.84 -15.90 -6.80
CA ASN A 284 21.24 -16.24 -6.49
C ASN A 284 22.14 -15.01 -6.29
N ARG A 285 21.56 -13.80 -6.25
CA ARG A 285 22.35 -12.58 -6.19
C ARG A 285 22.78 -12.28 -4.76
N LYS A 286 24.09 -12.34 -4.52
CA LYS A 286 24.70 -12.06 -3.21
C LYS A 286 24.76 -10.57 -2.87
N ASN A 287 24.69 -9.70 -3.87
CA ASN A 287 24.89 -8.26 -3.72
C ASN A 287 23.60 -7.48 -4.00
N THR A 288 23.32 -6.51 -3.14
CA THR A 288 22.30 -5.46 -3.38
C THR A 288 22.78 -4.49 -4.48
N ASP A 289 22.04 -3.42 -4.76
CA ASP A 289 22.36 -2.34 -5.73
C ASP A 289 23.74 -1.64 -5.57
N GLY A 290 24.63 -2.13 -4.70
CA GLY A 290 25.97 -1.59 -4.44
C GLY A 290 26.01 -0.42 -3.47
N ARG A 291 24.87 0.23 -3.20
CA ARG A 291 24.81 1.39 -2.31
C ARG A 291 25.05 0.96 -0.86
N LYS A 292 25.86 1.73 -0.12
CA LYS A 292 25.96 1.57 1.33
C LYS A 292 24.63 1.94 1.96
N LYS A 293 24.12 1.05 2.82
CA LYS A 293 22.81 1.20 3.48
C LYS A 293 23.02 1.27 4.99
N GLY A 294 22.25 2.16 5.62
CA GLY A 294 22.08 2.14 7.07
C GLY A 294 21.05 1.07 7.46
N LYS A 295 20.11 1.45 8.34
CA LYS A 295 18.95 0.60 8.66
C LYS A 295 17.94 0.62 7.52
N ILE A 296 17.52 -0.58 7.10
CA ILE A 296 16.50 -0.79 6.08
C ILE A 296 15.16 -1.03 6.78
N TYR A 297 14.12 -0.46 6.20
CA TYR A 297 12.72 -0.60 6.62
C TYR A 297 11.92 -1.18 5.47
N ARG A 298 10.83 -1.88 5.80
CA ARG A 298 9.88 -2.43 4.84
C ARG A 298 8.54 -1.77 5.04
N PHE A 299 7.87 -1.43 3.95
CA PHE A 299 6.49 -1.01 4.01
C PHE A 299 5.57 -2.22 4.24
N CYS A 300 4.67 -2.09 5.22
CA CYS A 300 3.58 -3.03 5.49
C CYS A 300 2.27 -2.23 5.54
N TYR A 301 1.19 -2.84 5.07
CA TYR A 301 -0.13 -2.24 5.22
C TYR A 301 -0.60 -2.36 6.67
N GLY A 302 -0.41 -3.54 7.27
CA GLY A 302 -0.74 -3.81 8.64
C GLY A 302 0.13 -3.02 9.62
N LEU A 303 -0.48 -2.58 10.72
CA LEU A 303 0.25 -2.06 11.87
C LEU A 303 1.14 -3.18 12.42
N GLN A 304 2.44 -2.91 12.49
CA GLN A 304 3.42 -3.84 13.02
C GLN A 304 3.52 -3.70 14.54
N GLU A 305 3.77 -4.80 15.24
CA GLU A 305 4.01 -4.75 16.67
C GLU A 305 5.27 -3.95 17.01
N GLU A 306 5.24 -3.27 18.15
CA GLU A 306 6.42 -2.59 18.67
C GLU A 306 7.52 -3.61 18.94
N ARG A 307 8.62 -3.51 18.18
CA ARG A 307 9.80 -4.35 18.44
C ARG A 307 10.41 -4.09 19.83
N PHE A 308 10.27 -2.86 20.32
CA PHE A 308 10.71 -2.45 21.65
C PHE A 308 9.53 -1.81 22.38
N PRO A 309 9.07 -2.38 23.50
CA PRO A 309 7.91 -1.86 24.22
C PRO A 309 8.05 -0.38 24.59
N GLY A 310 7.05 0.42 24.23
CA GLY A 310 6.97 1.85 24.57
C GLY A 310 7.78 2.77 23.66
N ILE A 311 8.43 2.25 22.61
CA ILE A 311 9.24 3.07 21.70
C ILE A 311 8.42 4.12 20.96
N THR A 312 7.18 3.81 20.58
CA THR A 312 6.30 4.76 19.86
C THR A 312 5.81 5.89 20.76
N ALA A 313 5.72 5.63 22.07
CA ALA A 313 5.22 6.57 23.07
C ALA A 313 6.33 7.44 23.71
N ASP A 314 7.59 7.05 23.58
CA ASP A 314 8.72 7.82 24.15
C ASP A 314 9.04 9.04 23.28
N GLU A 315 8.66 10.23 23.75
CA GLU A 315 8.93 11.51 23.07
C GLU A 315 10.42 11.82 22.86
N LYS A 316 11.34 11.13 23.55
CA LYS A 316 12.79 11.25 23.33
C LYS A 316 13.25 10.53 22.07
N VAL A 317 12.45 9.59 21.57
CA VAL A 317 12.74 8.89 20.32
C VAL A 317 12.37 9.83 19.16
N PRO A 318 13.28 10.11 18.21
CA PRO A 318 12.96 10.94 17.06
C PRO A 318 11.74 10.37 16.32
N GLY A 319 10.85 11.24 15.82
CA GLY A 319 9.60 10.81 15.20
C GLY A 319 9.73 9.80 14.05
N LEU A 320 10.91 9.70 13.45
CA LEU A 320 11.24 8.69 12.44
C LEU A 320 11.33 7.25 13.00
N PHE A 321 11.70 7.10 14.28
CA PHE A 321 11.91 5.82 14.95
C PHE A 321 10.82 5.51 15.99
N ARG A 322 9.87 6.43 16.16
CA ARG A 322 8.63 6.19 16.89
C ARG A 322 7.64 5.45 16.02
#